data_AF-A0A822H7X3-F1
#
_entry.id   AF-A0A822H7X3-F1
#
_cell.length_a   1.000
_cell.length_b   1.000
_cell.length_c   1.000
_cell.angle_alpha   90.00
_cell.angle_beta   90.00
_cell.angle_gamma   90.00
#
_symmetry.space_group_name_H-M   'P 1'
#
loop_
_entity.id
_entity.type
_entity.pdbx_description
1 polymer ?
#
loop_
_entity_poly.entity_id
_entity_poly.type
_entity_poly.pdbx_seq_one_letter_code
_entity_poly.pdbx_strand_id
1 'polypeptide(L)'
;LEKTIICYINGVRSIEKGLSTFGKESRFQSWCCLACKLHLLSDWFKLLSQCSDACLQQFYDPLNNCFRQEKLTQFIINILESVKDFDFAHLEPALLKRLAGV
;
A
#
# COMPACT_ATOMS: atom_id res chain seq x y z
N LEU A 1 3.96 0.13 15.85
CA LEU A 1 4.78 -0.55 14.82
C LEU A 1 4.34 -2.01 14.63
N GLU A 2 4.39 -2.83 15.68
CA GLU A 2 4.04 -4.27 15.61
C GLU A 2 2.61 -4.53 15.08
N LYS A 3 1.60 -3.81 15.62
CA LYS A 3 0.21 -3.90 15.14
C LYS A 3 0.09 -3.56 13.65
N THR A 4 0.77 -2.52 13.19
CA THR A 4 0.77 -2.08 11.78
C THR A 4 1.35 -3.16 10.86
N ILE A 5 2.47 -3.79 11.27
CA ILE A 5 3.11 -4.88 10.53
C ILE A 5 2.18 -6.10 10.45
N ILE A 6 1.53 -6.48 11.55
CA ILE A 6 0.57 -7.59 11.57
C ILE A 6 -0.61 -7.29 10.63
N CYS A 7 -1.17 -6.07 10.68
CA CYS A 7 -2.23 -5.64 9.79
C CYS A 7 -1.80 -5.67 8.31
N TYR A 8 -0.58 -5.23 8.01
CA TYR A 8 0.00 -5.29 6.66
C TYR A 8 0.09 -6.73 6.15
N ILE A 9 0.71 -7.63 6.92
CA ILE A 9 0.89 -9.04 6.54
C ILE A 9 -0.47 -9.72 6.32
N ASN A 10 -1.42 -9.51 7.23
CA ASN A 10 -2.75 -10.10 7.11
C ASN A 10 -3.52 -9.54 5.91
N GLY A 11 -3.40 -8.23 5.65
CA GLY A 11 -4.00 -7.60 4.47
C GLY A 11 -3.47 -8.18 3.17
N VAL A 12 -2.14 -8.29 3.03
CA VAL A 12 -1.50 -8.90 1.86
C VAL A 12 -1.95 -10.36 1.68
N ARG A 13 -1.94 -11.17 2.74
CA ARG A 13 -2.42 -12.56 2.69
C ARG A 13 -3.87 -12.67 2.26
N SER A 14 -4.73 -11.75 2.70
CA SER A 14 -6.14 -11.73 2.31
C SER A 14 -6.28 -11.43 0.81
N ILE A 15 -5.50 -10.48 0.29
CA ILE A 15 -5.47 -10.13 -1.13
C ILE A 15 -4.95 -11.31 -1.95
N GLU A 16 -3.88 -11.98 -1.51
CA GLU A 16 -3.32 -13.13 -2.22
C GLU A 16 -4.26 -14.34 -2.26
N LYS A 17 -4.97 -14.63 -1.17
CA LYS A 17 -5.93 -15.75 -1.10
C LYS A 17 -7.15 -15.57 -1.99
N GLY A 18 -7.64 -14.33 -2.15
CA GLY A 18 -8.87 -14.04 -2.88
C GLY A 18 -8.69 -13.97 -4.40
N LEU A 19 -7.45 -13.95 -4.92
CA LEU A 19 -7.16 -13.38 -6.23
C LEU A 19 -6.20 -14.24 -7.09
N SER A 20 -6.36 -15.57 -7.08
CA SER A 20 -5.57 -16.49 -7.92
C SER A 20 -5.63 -16.17 -9.43
N THR A 21 -6.64 -15.44 -9.88
CA THR A 21 -6.86 -15.02 -11.27
C THR A 21 -6.46 -13.56 -11.58
N PHE A 22 -6.06 -12.75 -10.60
CA PHE A 22 -5.84 -11.32 -10.81
C PHE A 22 -4.39 -10.99 -11.14
N GLY A 23 -4.21 -10.03 -12.05
CA GLY A 23 -2.92 -9.44 -12.38
C GLY A 23 -2.29 -8.64 -11.24
N LYS A 24 -1.00 -8.30 -11.37
CA LYS A 24 -0.23 -7.53 -10.37
C LYS A 24 -0.86 -6.17 -10.08
N GLU A 25 -1.41 -5.51 -11.09
CA GLU A 25 -2.04 -4.19 -10.96
C GLU A 25 -3.31 -4.24 -10.09
N SER A 26 -4.20 -5.20 -10.33
CA SER A 26 -5.41 -5.36 -9.53
C SER A 26 -5.12 -5.69 -8.07
N ARG A 27 -4.03 -6.44 -7.82
CA ARG A 27 -3.54 -6.70 -6.45
C ARG A 27 -3.04 -5.42 -5.78
N PHE A 28 -2.28 -4.59 -6.50
CA PHE A 28 -1.81 -3.31 -5.99
C PHE A 28 -2.98 -2.37 -5.67
N GLN A 29 -3.97 -2.27 -6.55
CA GLN A 29 -5.13 -1.43 -6.32
C GLN A 29 -5.99 -1.95 -5.15
N SER A 30 -6.13 -3.28 -5.02
CA SER A 30 -6.79 -3.90 -3.85
C SER A 30 -6.07 -3.59 -2.55
N TRP A 31 -4.72 -3.59 -2.59
CA TRP A 31 -3.87 -3.19 -1.47
C TRP A 31 -4.11 -1.73 -1.09
N CYS A 32 -4.14 -0.80 -2.06
CA CYS A 32 -4.45 0.60 -1.81
C CYS A 32 -5.85 0.77 -1.20
N CYS A 33 -6.86 0.13 -1.77
CA CYS A 33 -8.24 0.21 -1.29
C CYS A 33 -8.37 -0.30 0.16
N LEU A 34 -7.74 -1.43 0.47
CA LEU A 34 -7.73 -1.98 1.83
C LEU A 34 -7.02 -1.05 2.80
N ALA A 35 -5.86 -0.51 2.42
CA ALA A 35 -5.10 0.42 3.24
C ALA A 35 -5.89 1.71 3.53
N CYS A 36 -6.61 2.26 2.54
CA CYS A 36 -7.52 3.40 2.73
C CYS A 36 -8.66 3.07 3.68
N LYS A 37 -9.35 1.93 3.49
CA LYS A 37 -10.45 1.49 4.36
C LYS A 37 -10.03 1.33 5.82
N LEU A 38 -8.79 0.93 6.05
CA LEU A 38 -8.24 0.75 7.40
C LEU A 38 -7.59 2.03 7.94
N HIS A 39 -7.53 3.12 7.17
CA HIS A 39 -6.79 4.34 7.47
C HIS A 39 -5.29 4.06 7.74
N LEU A 40 -4.72 3.07 7.04
CA LEU A 40 -3.34 2.61 7.21
C LEU A 40 -2.45 2.91 6.00
N LEU A 41 -2.93 3.61 4.97
CA LEU A 41 -2.16 3.83 3.74
C LEU A 41 -0.82 4.54 3.99
N SER A 42 -0.79 5.61 4.79
CA SER A 42 0.46 6.28 5.13
C SER A 42 1.37 5.41 6.01
N ASP A 43 0.80 4.66 6.95
CA ASP A 43 1.55 3.76 7.82
C ASP A 43 2.18 2.60 7.05
N TRP A 44 1.47 2.04 6.08
CA TRP A 44 1.97 0.99 5.21
C TRP A 44 3.05 1.51 4.26
N PHE A 45 2.91 2.72 3.71
CA PHE A 45 3.97 3.34 2.93
C PHE A 45 5.22 3.61 3.77
N LYS A 46 5.05 4.08 5.01
CA LYS A 46 6.14 4.29 5.98
C LYS A 46 6.85 2.98 6.36
N LEU A 47 6.14 1.85 6.42
CA LEU A 47 6.77 0.54 6.59
C LEU A 47 7.65 0.18 5.39
N LEU A 48 7.18 0.43 4.16
CA LEU A 48 7.98 0.18 2.95
C LEU A 48 9.25 1.04 2.92
N SER A 49 9.18 2.29 3.39
CA SER A 49 10.36 3.17 3.47
C SER A 49 11.37 2.76 4.54
N GLN A 50 11.00 1.85 5.46
CA GLN A 50 11.87 1.33 6.51
C GLN A 50 12.54 0.01 6.12
N CYS A 51 12.25 -0.52 4.93
CA CYS A 51 12.95 -1.69 4.39
C CYS A 51 14.45 -1.42 4.28
N SER A 52 15.25 -2.47 4.49
CA SER A 52 16.70 -2.36 4.32
C SER A 52 17.06 -1.98 2.88
N ASP A 53 18.18 -1.26 2.71
CA ASP A 53 18.68 -0.88 1.39
C ASP A 53 18.88 -2.10 0.48
N ALA A 54 19.38 -3.21 1.03
CA ALA A 54 19.56 -4.47 0.30
C ALA A 54 18.23 -5.07 -0.22
N CYS A 55 17.12 -4.82 0.47
CA CYS A 55 15.78 -5.19 0.01
C CYS A 55 15.30 -4.25 -1.09
N LEU A 56 15.39 -2.93 -0.86
CA LEU A 56 14.92 -1.91 -1.80
C LEU A 56 15.62 -2.00 -3.16
N GLN A 57 16.92 -2.30 -3.18
CA GLN A 57 17.73 -2.46 -4.40
C GLN A 57 17.27 -3.63 -5.30
N GLN A 58 16.47 -4.57 -4.79
CA GLN A 58 15.89 -5.65 -5.60
C GLN A 58 14.68 -5.20 -6.41
N PHE A 59 14.04 -4.09 -6.03
CA PHE A 59 12.77 -3.63 -6.59
C PHE A 59 12.85 -2.24 -7.23
N TYR A 60 13.83 -1.43 -6.83
CA TYR A 60 13.96 -0.04 -7.24
C TYR A 60 15.37 0.28 -7.73
N ASP A 61 15.47 1.31 -8.57
CA ASP A 61 16.76 1.89 -8.96
C ASP A 61 17.54 2.32 -7.71
N PRO A 62 18.81 1.88 -7.53
CA PRO A 62 19.61 2.20 -6.36
C PRO A 62 19.87 3.70 -6.17
N LEU A 63 19.91 4.48 -7.25
CA LEU A 63 20.24 5.89 -7.26
C LEU A 63 18.99 6.78 -7.34
N ASN A 64 17.93 6.29 -8.00
CA ASN A 64 16.75 7.08 -8.35
C ASN A 64 15.45 6.46 -7.81
N ASN A 65 15.30 6.42 -6.48
CA ASN A 65 14.04 6.01 -5.86
C ASN A 65 13.60 6.98 -4.76
N CYS A 66 12.28 7.05 -4.53
CA CYS A 66 11.70 7.99 -3.56
C CYS A 66 12.10 7.66 -2.12
N PHE A 67 12.31 6.38 -1.78
CA PHE A 67 12.66 5.93 -0.44
C PHE A 67 14.04 6.41 0.04
N ARG A 68 14.96 6.71 -0.88
CA ARG A 68 16.26 7.33 -0.57
C ARG A 68 16.24 8.85 -0.51
N GLN A 69 15.14 9.46 -0.94
CA GLN A 69 14.95 10.90 -0.89
C GLN A 69 14.08 11.24 0.33
N GLU A 70 14.70 11.48 1.47
CA GLU A 70 14.00 11.71 2.75
C GLU A 70 12.89 12.76 2.62
N LYS A 71 13.19 13.91 1.99
CA LYS A 71 12.23 14.99 1.77
C LYS A 71 11.02 14.53 0.93
N LEU A 72 11.27 13.76 -0.13
CA LEU A 72 10.20 13.25 -1.00
C LEU A 72 9.38 12.18 -0.29
N THR A 73 10.03 11.27 0.45
CA THR A 73 9.34 10.25 1.26
C THR A 73 8.44 10.91 2.30
N GLN A 74 8.94 11.88 3.06
CA GLN A 74 8.14 12.61 4.05
C GLN A 74 7.00 13.40 3.40
N PHE A 75 7.26 14.04 2.26
CA PHE A 75 6.21 14.72 1.49
C PHE A 75 5.08 13.77 1.08
N ILE A 76 5.41 12.58 0.56
CA ILE A 76 4.41 11.55 0.21
C ILE A 76 3.66 11.08 1.44
N ILE A 77 4.35 10.78 2.55
CA ILE A 77 3.71 10.35 3.81
C ILE A 77 2.70 11.41 4.29
N ASN A 78 3.07 12.69 4.28
CA ASN A 78 2.19 13.78 4.71
C ASN A 78 0.94 13.90 3.81
N ILE A 79 1.10 13.74 2.49
CA ILE A 79 -0.04 13.67 1.57
C ILE A 79 -0.94 12.48 1.94
N LEU A 80 -0.37 11.30 2.14
CA LEU A 80 -1.14 10.10 2.50
C LEU A 80 -1.79 10.21 3.88
N GLU A 81 -1.22 10.99 4.81
CA GLU A 81 -1.83 11.27 6.11
C GLU A 81 -3.08 12.13 5.95
N SER A 82 -3.10 13.10 5.05
CA SER A 82 -4.33 13.86 4.74
C SER A 82 -5.48 12.98 4.23
N VAL A 83 -5.17 11.80 3.70
CA VAL A 83 -6.17 10.83 3.26
C VAL A 83 -6.84 10.12 4.45
N LYS A 84 -6.21 10.08 5.63
CA LYS A 84 -6.77 9.40 6.82
C LYS A 84 -8.06 10.04 7.32
N ASP A 85 -8.27 11.33 7.07
CA ASP A 85 -9.45 12.05 7.55
C ASP A 85 -10.73 11.73 6.74
N PHE A 86 -10.59 11.02 5.62
CA PHE A 86 -11.71 10.61 4.79
C PHE A 86 -12.26 9.25 5.21
N ASP A 87 -13.59 9.15 5.35
CA ASP A 87 -14.26 7.89 5.60
C ASP A 87 -14.39 7.07 4.30
N PHE A 88 -13.66 5.96 4.23
CA PHE A 88 -13.67 5.01 3.13
C PHE A 88 -14.59 3.79 3.38
N ALA A 89 -15.42 3.81 4.43
CA ALA A 89 -16.36 2.72 4.73
C ALA A 89 -17.24 2.34 3.52
N HIS A 90 -17.56 3.33 2.68
CA HIS A 90 -18.38 3.16 1.47
C HIS A 90 -17.58 2.94 0.18
N LEU A 91 -16.26 2.73 0.25
CA LEU A 91 -15.47 2.45 -0.95
C LEU A 91 -15.97 1.14 -1.58
N GLU A 92 -16.68 1.27 -2.69
CA GLU A 92 -17.55 0.23 -3.24
C GLU A 92 -16.79 -1.09 -3.47
N PRO A 93 -17.40 -2.25 -3.16
CA PRO A 93 -16.91 -3.54 -3.63
C PRO A 93 -16.81 -3.60 -5.17
N ALA A 94 -17.57 -2.75 -5.88
CA ALA A 94 -17.50 -2.57 -7.32
C ALA A 94 -16.17 -1.95 -7.80
N LEU A 95 -15.54 -1.07 -7.01
CA LEU A 95 -14.18 -0.59 -7.29
C LEU A 95 -13.19 -1.76 -7.20
N LEU A 96 -13.34 -2.67 -6.24
CA LEU A 96 -12.55 -3.90 -6.17
C LEU A 96 -12.85 -4.88 -7.33
N LYS A 97 -14.07 -4.83 -7.90
CA LYS A 97 -14.53 -5.68 -9.03
C LYS A 97 -14.15 -5.14 -10.42
N ARG A 98 -14.17 -3.82 -10.66
CA ARG A 98 -13.79 -3.21 -11.97
C ARG A 98 -12.31 -3.36 -12.27
N LEU A 99 -11.51 -3.48 -11.22
CA LEU A 99 -10.08 -3.79 -11.32
C LEU A 99 -9.82 -5.27 -11.64
N ALA A 100 -10.86 -6.11 -11.62
CA ALA A 100 -10.81 -7.54 -11.97
C ALA A 100 -10.95 -7.82 -13.48
N GLY A 101 -11.15 -6.80 -14.31
CA GLY A 101 -11.42 -6.98 -15.74
C GLY A 101 -12.81 -7.54 -15.99
N VAL A 102 -13.82 -6.68 -15.84
CA VAL A 102 -15.06 -6.68 -16.63
C VAL A 102 -15.39 -5.24 -16.98
#